data_AF-A0A962PE72-F1
#
_entry.id   AF-A0A962PE72-F1
#
_cell.length_a   1.000
_cell.length_b   1.000
_cell.length_c   1.000
_cell.angle_alpha   90.00
_cell.angle_beta   90.00
_cell.angle_gamma   90.00
#
_symmetry.space_group_name_H-M   'P 1'
#
loop_
_entity.id
_entity.type
_entity.pdbx_description
1 polymer ?
#
loop_
_entity_poly.entity_id
_entity_poly.type
_entity_poly.pdbx_seq_one_letter_code
_entity_poly.pdbx_strand_id
1 'polypeptide(L)'
;MNQAASPAPAAPPEAIRHDWSRAEVADLFALPFNDLLFRAHTLHRRYFDPNRVQVSTLLSIKTGACPEDCAYCPQSTRYDTGLEAQKLMEVERVLEQARAARASGATRF
;
A
#
# COMPACT_ATOMS: atom_id res chain seq x y z
N MET A 1 -9.36 27.42 -2.98
CA MET A 1 -7.99 27.60 -2.42
C MET A 1 -7.66 26.31 -1.68
N ASN A 2 -7.00 25.33 -2.30
CA ASN A 2 -5.56 25.32 -2.56
C ASN A 2 -5.28 24.71 -3.94
N GLN A 3 -4.79 25.52 -4.87
CA GLN A 3 -4.12 25.01 -6.06
C GLN A 3 -2.79 24.43 -5.56
N ALA A 4 -2.68 23.10 -5.53
CA ALA A 4 -1.40 22.45 -5.27
C ALA A 4 -0.43 22.88 -6.38
N ALA A 5 0.62 23.60 -6.00
CA ALA A 5 1.70 23.92 -6.91
C ALA A 5 2.29 22.62 -7.47
N SER A 6 2.50 22.58 -8.79
CA SER A 6 3.21 21.47 -9.44
C SER A 6 4.59 21.33 -8.81
N PRO A 7 5.00 20.12 -8.37
CA PRO A 7 6.35 19.94 -7.84
C PRO A 7 7.37 20.23 -8.93
N ALA A 8 8.46 20.90 -8.56
CA ALA A 8 9.61 21.13 -9.43
C ALA A 8 10.13 19.78 -9.98
N PRO A 9 10.65 19.75 -11.21
CA PRO A 9 11.15 18.52 -11.81
C PRO A 9 12.27 17.93 -10.95
N ALA A 10 12.11 16.66 -10.57
CA ALA A 10 13.15 15.89 -9.88
C ALA A 10 14.44 15.88 -10.72
N ALA A 11 15.59 15.90 -10.04
CA ALA A 11 16.90 15.73 -10.67
C ALA A 11 16.90 14.49 -11.61
N PRO A 12 17.66 14.51 -12.72
CA PRO A 12 17.66 13.40 -13.68
C PRO A 12 17.99 12.11 -12.92
N PRO A 13 17.17 11.05 -13.06
CA PRO A 13 17.39 9.84 -12.31
C PRO A 13 18.72 9.24 -12.74
N GLU A 14 19.65 9.10 -11.79
CA GLU A 14 20.66 8.05 -11.85
C GLU A 14 19.96 6.76 -12.27
N ALA A 15 20.54 6.00 -13.20
CA ALA A 15 19.90 4.81 -13.74
C ALA A 15 19.45 3.90 -12.59
N ILE A 16 18.13 3.73 -12.44
CA ILE A 16 17.56 2.89 -11.39
C ILE A 16 18.06 1.48 -11.65
N ARG A 17 18.85 0.94 -10.71
CA ARG A 17 19.34 -0.44 -10.82
C ARG A 17 18.25 -1.44 -10.50
N HIS A 18 18.28 -2.59 -11.17
CA HIS A 18 17.29 -3.67 -11.04
C HIS A 18 17.93 -5.05 -10.76
N ASP A 19 19.23 -5.08 -10.50
CA ASP A 19 20.09 -6.27 -10.46
C ASP A 19 20.56 -6.63 -9.04
N TRP A 20 19.70 -6.44 -8.04
CA TRP A 20 20.04 -6.69 -6.63
C TRP A 20 20.28 -8.17 -6.34
N SER A 21 21.42 -8.47 -5.73
CA SER A 21 21.72 -9.79 -5.16
C SER A 21 21.13 -9.94 -3.75
N ARG A 22 20.97 -11.20 -3.30
CA ARG A 22 20.51 -11.50 -1.94
C ARG A 22 21.45 -10.93 -0.87
N ALA A 23 22.76 -10.93 -1.13
CA ALA A 23 23.77 -10.42 -0.20
C ALA A 23 23.63 -8.91 -0.01
N GLU A 24 23.51 -8.15 -1.11
CA GLU A 24 23.33 -6.69 -1.04
C GLU A 24 22.05 -6.30 -0.30
N VAL A 25 20.97 -7.07 -0.44
CA VAL A 25 19.75 -6.84 0.34
C VAL A 25 19.97 -7.16 1.81
N ALA A 26 20.65 -8.27 2.13
CA ALA A 26 20.95 -8.63 3.52
C ALA A 26 21.81 -7.55 4.22
N ASP A 27 22.75 -6.94 3.49
CA ASP A 27 23.56 -5.84 4.01
C ASP A 27 22.70 -4.62 4.40
N LEU A 28 21.59 -4.34 3.70
CA LEU A 28 20.64 -3.28 4.09
C LEU A 28 19.94 -3.59 5.41
N PHE A 29 19.57 -4.85 5.65
CA PHE A 29 18.96 -5.29 6.90
C PHE A 29 19.95 -5.26 8.08
N ALA A 30 21.25 -5.41 7.80
CA ALA A 30 22.31 -5.37 8.79
C ALA A 30 22.75 -3.94 9.19
N LEU A 31 22.29 -2.90 8.48
CA LEU A 31 22.64 -1.52 8.81
C LEU A 31 22.12 -1.11 10.20
N PRO A 32 22.83 -0.22 10.91
CA PRO A 32 22.27 0.45 12.07
C PRO A 32 20.95 1.12 11.71
N PHE A 33 19.92 0.88 12.52
CA PHE A 33 18.54 1.24 12.18
C PHE A 33 18.37 2.72 11.80
N ASN A 34 19.03 3.62 12.54
CA ASN A 34 18.95 5.06 12.26
C ASN A 34 19.61 5.46 10.94
N ASP A 35 20.70 4.80 10.55
CA ASP A 35 21.37 5.03 9.27
C ASP A 35 20.50 4.52 8.11
N LEU A 36 19.86 3.36 8.28
CA LEU A 36 18.89 2.83 7.32
C LEU A 36 17.71 3.79 7.13
N LEU A 37 17.13 4.32 8.21
CA LEU A 37 16.03 5.30 8.14
C LEU A 37 16.47 6.59 7.44
N PHE A 38 17.65 7.12 7.76
CA PHE A 38 18.17 8.33 7.13
C PHE A 38 18.38 8.13 5.61
N ARG A 39 18.95 6.99 5.22
CA ARG A 39 19.14 6.61 3.81
C ARG A 39 17.79 6.47 3.09
N ALA A 40 16.81 5.80 3.70
CA ALA A 40 15.47 5.64 3.15
C ALA A 40 14.77 7.00 2.96
N HIS A 41 14.85 7.89 3.95
CA HIS A 41 14.25 9.22 3.85
C HIS A 41 14.92 10.07 2.76
N THR A 42 16.25 9.99 2.64
CA THR A 42 17.01 10.69 1.59
C THR A 42 16.55 10.26 0.19
N LEU A 43 16.38 8.95 -0.03
CA LEU A 43 15.86 8.43 -1.29
C LEU A 43 14.39 8.83 -1.50
N HIS A 44 13.55 8.76 -0.47
CA HIS A 44 12.15 9.15 -0.58
C HIS A 44 11.99 10.61 -1.03
N ARG A 45 12.73 11.54 -0.41
CA ARG A 45 12.72 12.97 -0.80
C ARG A 45 13.27 13.23 -2.20
N ARG A 46 14.13 12.34 -2.72
CA ARG A 46 14.70 12.46 -4.07
C ARG A 46 13.68 12.10 -5.15
N TYR A 47 12.85 11.09 -4.91
CA TYR A 47 11.96 10.52 -5.94
C TYR A 47 10.47 10.83 -5.73
N PHE A 48 10.08 11.31 -4.55
CA PHE A 48 8.69 11.63 -4.21
C PHE A 48 8.58 13.02 -3.60
N ASP A 49 7.38 13.62 -3.72
CA ASP A 49 7.03 14.79 -2.91
C ASP A 49 6.94 14.37 -1.44
N PRO A 50 7.85 14.83 -0.57
CA PRO A 50 7.97 14.31 0.78
C PRO A 50 6.81 14.69 1.70
N ASN A 51 5.96 15.64 1.29
CA ASN A 51 4.81 16.09 2.05
C ASN A 51 3.49 15.60 1.46
N ARG A 52 3.54 14.70 0.47
CA ARG A 52 2.36 14.13 -0.18
C ARG A 52 2.21 12.66 0.15
N VAL A 53 1.00 12.26 0.52
CA VAL A 53 0.63 10.87 0.77
C VAL A 53 -0.46 10.44 -0.20
N GLN A 54 -0.38 9.22 -0.73
CA GLN A 54 -1.47 8.62 -1.51
C GLN A 54 -2.48 7.97 -0.56
N VAL A 55 -3.76 8.31 -0.70
CA VAL A 55 -4.85 7.75 0.11
C VAL A 55 -5.65 6.76 -0.73
N SER A 56 -5.68 5.50 -0.30
CA SER A 56 -6.52 4.44 -0.87
C SER A 56 -7.50 3.94 0.19
N THR A 57 -8.75 3.69 -0.20
CA THR A 57 -9.72 2.96 0.61
C THR A 57 -9.96 1.61 -0.05
N LEU A 58 -10.24 0.56 0.70
CA LEU A 58 -10.55 -0.76 0.15
C LEU A 58 -11.77 -1.34 0.83
N LEU A 59 -12.47 -2.21 0.13
CA LEU A 59 -13.63 -2.95 0.62
C LEU A 59 -13.49 -4.42 0.22
N SER A 60 -13.79 -5.31 1.16
CA SER A 60 -13.86 -6.75 0.88
C SER A 60 -15.17 -7.07 0.16
N ILE A 61 -15.12 -7.24 -1.16
CA ILE A 61 -16.30 -7.55 -1.98
C ILE A 61 -16.93 -8.91 -1.61
N LYS A 62 -16.16 -9.82 -1.01
CA LYS A 62 -16.59 -11.10 -0.45
C LYS A 62 -15.66 -11.44 0.70
N THR A 63 -16.21 -11.61 1.90
CA THR A 63 -15.43 -11.85 3.13
C THR A 63 -15.59 -13.29 3.60
N GLY A 64 -14.48 -13.92 3.96
CA GLY A 64 -14.45 -15.26 4.55
C GLY A 64 -14.63 -16.39 3.53
N ALA A 65 -14.75 -17.61 4.04
CA ALA A 65 -14.88 -18.84 3.25
C ALA A 65 -13.75 -19.03 2.20
N CYS A 66 -12.54 -18.55 2.50
CA CYS A 66 -11.39 -18.70 1.60
C CYS A 66 -10.78 -20.11 1.75
N PRO A 67 -10.56 -20.87 0.66
CA PRO A 67 -10.05 -22.24 0.73
C PRO A 67 -8.54 -22.32 1.01
N GLU A 68 -7.82 -21.22 0.80
CA GLU A 68 -6.37 -21.13 1.04
C GLU A 68 -6.04 -21.23 2.54
N ASP A 69 -4.84 -21.70 2.86
CA ASP A 69 -4.42 -22.05 4.21
C ASP A 69 -3.41 -21.06 4.82
N CYS A 70 -3.41 -19.81 4.33
CA CYS A 70 -2.54 -18.74 4.82
C CYS A 70 -2.65 -18.60 6.35
N ALA A 71 -1.60 -18.95 7.08
CA ALA A 71 -1.58 -19.00 8.55
C ALA A 71 -1.89 -17.68 9.26
N TYR A 72 -1.76 -16.55 8.55
CA TYR A 72 -2.01 -15.20 9.07
C TYR A 72 -3.38 -14.64 8.65
N CYS A 73 -4.09 -15.28 7.71
CA CYS A 73 -5.30 -14.71 7.12
C CYS A 73 -6.54 -15.10 7.92
N PRO A 74 -7.33 -14.14 8.44
CA PRO A 74 -8.51 -14.47 9.23
C PRO A 74 -9.68 -15.03 8.41
N GLN A 75 -9.57 -14.99 7.07
CA GLN A 75 -10.63 -15.41 6.15
C GLN A 75 -10.53 -16.88 5.71
N SER A 76 -9.43 -17.55 6.06
CA SER A 76 -9.22 -18.96 5.71
C SER A 76 -10.22 -19.86 6.46
N THR A 77 -10.81 -20.82 5.75
CA THR A 77 -11.68 -21.85 6.35
C THR A 77 -10.91 -22.89 7.17
N ARG A 78 -9.57 -22.84 7.15
CA ARG A 78 -8.71 -23.79 7.88
C ARG A 78 -8.59 -23.45 9.36
N TYR A 79 -8.95 -22.23 9.76
CA TYR A 79 -8.79 -21.72 11.13
C TYR A 79 -10.12 -21.14 11.63
N ASP A 80 -10.44 -21.36 12.90
CA ASP A 80 -11.57 -20.71 13.55
C ASP A 80 -11.14 -19.35 14.11
N THR A 81 -11.59 -18.28 13.44
CA THR A 81 -11.28 -16.90 13.80
C THR A 81 -12.50 -16.13 14.30
N GLY A 82 -13.67 -16.79 14.39
CA GLY A 82 -14.95 -16.12 14.66
C GLY A 82 -15.42 -15.17 13.55
N LEU A 83 -14.80 -15.20 12.37
CA LEU A 83 -15.19 -14.35 11.25
C LEU A 83 -16.47 -14.85 10.58
N GLU A 84 -17.50 -14.01 10.57
CA GLU A 84 -18.75 -14.22 9.83
C GLU A 84 -18.51 -14.20 8.31
N ALA A 85 -18.80 -15.32 7.63
CA ALA A 85 -18.69 -15.42 6.18
C ALA A 85 -19.84 -14.67 5.48
N GLN A 86 -19.50 -13.90 4.46
CA GLN A 86 -20.45 -13.08 3.71
C GLN A 86 -20.47 -13.52 2.24
N LYS A 87 -21.64 -13.41 1.60
CA LYS A 87 -21.76 -13.61 0.16
C LYS A 87 -21.09 -12.46 -0.59
N LEU A 88 -20.84 -12.67 -1.89
CA LEU A 88 -20.38 -11.62 -2.78
C LEU A 88 -21.38 -10.45 -2.74
N MET A 89 -20.87 -9.23 -2.61
CA MET A 89 -21.67 -8.02 -2.60
C MET A 89 -22.28 -7.73 -3.98
N GLU A 90 -23.47 -7.14 -3.96
CA GLU A 90 -24.10 -6.61 -5.16
C GLU A 90 -23.29 -5.44 -5.74
N VAL A 91 -23.20 -5.37 -7.07
CA VAL A 91 -22.43 -4.32 -7.77
C VAL A 91 -22.84 -2.92 -7.34
N GLU A 92 -24.15 -2.66 -7.19
CA GLU A 92 -24.63 -1.34 -6.74
C GLU A 92 -24.13 -0.96 -5.36
N ARG A 93 -24.00 -1.93 -4.44
CA ARG A 93 -23.41 -1.69 -3.12
C ARG A 93 -21.92 -1.38 -3.21
N VAL A 94 -21.19 -2.08 -4.08
CA VAL A 94 -19.77 -1.76 -4.33
C VAL A 94 -19.61 -0.35 -4.88
N LEU A 95 -20.45 0.05 -5.85
CA LEU A 95 -20.43 1.38 -6.44
C LEU A 95 -20.82 2.48 -5.44
N GLU A 96 -21.79 2.22 -4.56
CA GLU A 96 -22.16 3.12 -3.46
C GLU A 96 -20.95 3.39 -2.54
N GLN A 97 -20.26 2.33 -2.11
CA GLN A 97 -19.06 2.46 -1.25
C GLN A 97 -17.91 3.14 -1.99
N ALA A 98 -17.70 2.85 -3.27
CA ALA A 98 -16.68 3.52 -4.08
C ALA A 98 -16.93 5.03 -4.21
N ARG A 99 -18.18 5.44 -4.41
CA ARG A 99 -18.56 6.87 -4.45
C ARG A 99 -18.35 7.53 -3.09
N ALA A 100 -18.70 6.86 -2.00
CA ALA A 100 -18.46 7.35 -0.65
C ALA A 100 -16.96 7.52 -0.35
N ALA A 101 -16.12 6.55 -0.73
CA ALA A 101 -14.67 6.62 -0.60
C ALA A 101 -14.06 7.77 -1.41
N ARG A 102 -14.53 7.99 -2.65
CA ARG A 102 -14.11 9.14 -3.46
C ARG A 102 -14.52 10.46 -2.79
N ALA A 103 -15.73 10.54 -2.25
CA ALA A 103 -16.22 11.73 -1.55
C ALA A 103 -15.42 12.03 -0.26
N SER A 104 -14.88 11.00 0.42
CA SER A 104 -14.00 11.15 1.58
C SER A 104 -12.53 11.46 1.22
N GLY A 105 -12.21 11.58 -0.08
CA GLY A 105 -10.89 12.00 -0.55
C GLY A 105 -9.96 10.86 -0.97
N ALA A 106 -10.44 9.60 -1.01
CA ALA A 106 -9.65 8.52 -1.58
C ALA A 106 -9.42 8.75 -3.08
N THR A 107 -8.18 8.51 -3.53
CA THR A 107 -7.82 8.60 -4.95
C THR A 107 -7.80 7.24 -5.64
N ARG A 108 -7.89 6.16 -4.86
CA ARG A 108 -8.04 4.77 -5.31
C ARG A 108 -9.00 4.02 -4.38
N PHE A 109 -9.90 3.24 -4.97
CA PHE A 109 -10.82 2.32 -4.29
C PHE A 109 -10.60 0.91 -4.82
#